data_AF-A0A950LHV3-F1
#
_entry.id   AF-A0A950LHV3-F1
#
_cell.length_a   1.000
_cell.length_b   1.000
_cell.length_c   1.000
_cell.angle_alpha   90.00
_cell.angle_beta   90.00
_cell.angle_gamma   90.00
#
_symmetry.space_group_name_H-M   'P 1'
#
loop_
_entity.id
_entity.type
_entity.pdbx_description
1 polymer ?
#
loop_
_entity_poly.entity_id
_entity_poly.type
_entity_poly.pdbx_seq_one_letter_code
_entity_poly.pdbx_strand_id
1 'polypeptide(L)'
;MRRSETGAQEATLAPNRRAARSDGRQLRRNKGALLSRRALLIAAGCCVSFSTGSPAQAPLRLVALGDSLTAGFGLPADVSFPALLQRELVARGKAVTVANAGVSGDTAEAGLARLDWSVPNDTQGVILELGANDALRGLDPKRCEATLDQIITTLKARDIAVLLCGMKAPRNLGTEYVEAFDAIYPRLSAKYGLILYPFFLDGVAGEQALTLPDKLHPNAEGVRVIVGKMLPVVETFLASLEGH
;
A
#
# COMPACT_ATOMS: atom_id res chain seq x y z
N MET A 1 -61.37 4.57 0.44
CA MET A 1 -62.15 5.83 0.58
C MET A 1 -61.39 6.69 1.59
N ARG A 2 -61.00 7.95 1.37
CA ARG A 2 -61.37 8.98 0.40
C ARG A 2 -60.12 9.73 -0.08
N ARG A 3 -60.18 10.16 -1.35
CA ARG A 3 -59.39 11.24 -1.94
C ARG A 3 -59.85 12.59 -1.38
N SER A 4 -58.97 13.60 -1.45
CA SER A 4 -59.38 14.98 -1.75
C SER A 4 -58.27 15.69 -2.52
N GLU A 5 -58.55 15.93 -3.80
CA GLU A 5 -57.99 16.99 -4.65
C GLU A 5 -58.35 18.37 -4.03
N THR A 6 -57.62 19.47 -4.20
CA THR A 6 -57.72 20.39 -5.36
C THR A 6 -56.92 21.66 -5.04
N GLY A 7 -56.45 22.39 -6.06
CA GLY A 7 -56.05 23.80 -5.91
C GLY A 7 -55.00 24.29 -6.92
N ALA A 8 -55.46 24.69 -8.10
CA ALA A 8 -54.68 25.29 -9.19
C ALA A 8 -54.32 26.78 -8.94
N GLN A 9 -53.30 27.30 -9.65
CA GLN A 9 -53.40 28.55 -10.43
C GLN A 9 -52.15 28.86 -11.28
N GLU A 10 -52.38 29.01 -12.60
CA GLU A 10 -51.52 29.65 -13.61
C GLU A 10 -51.65 31.19 -13.58
N ALA A 11 -50.58 31.91 -13.97
CA ALA A 11 -50.62 33.18 -14.70
C ALA A 11 -49.20 33.46 -15.27
N THR A 12 -48.91 33.27 -16.57
CA THR A 12 -49.09 34.16 -17.75
C THR A 12 -48.26 35.47 -17.71
N LEU A 13 -47.29 35.63 -18.61
CA LEU A 13 -47.26 36.59 -19.75
C LEU A 13 -45.85 36.87 -20.29
N ALA A 14 -45.82 37.10 -21.60
CA ALA A 14 -44.70 36.98 -22.52
C ALA A 14 -44.03 38.34 -22.86
N PRO A 15 -43.14 38.43 -23.88
CA PRO A 15 -41.99 39.34 -23.91
C PRO A 15 -42.26 40.68 -24.61
N ASN A 16 -41.31 41.63 -24.53
CA ASN A 16 -41.36 42.83 -25.36
C ASN A 16 -40.09 43.09 -26.18
N ARG A 17 -40.35 43.47 -27.44
CA ARG A 17 -39.44 43.81 -28.54
C ARG A 17 -39.06 45.29 -28.51
N ARG A 18 -37.94 45.64 -29.16
CA ARG A 18 -37.78 46.62 -30.29
C ARG A 18 -36.30 47.02 -30.41
N ALA A 19 -35.67 46.85 -31.58
CA ALA A 19 -35.56 47.79 -32.72
C ALA A 19 -34.62 48.98 -32.40
N ALA A 20 -33.74 49.52 -33.24
CA ALA A 20 -33.59 49.51 -34.70
C ALA A 20 -32.17 50.04 -35.09
N ARG A 21 -31.77 49.84 -36.36
CA ARG A 21 -31.13 50.75 -37.37
C ARG A 21 -30.14 51.83 -36.86
N SER A 22 -29.06 52.24 -37.52
CA SER A 22 -28.70 52.43 -38.94
C SER A 22 -27.20 52.82 -38.98
N ASP A 23 -26.41 52.33 -39.92
CA ASP A 23 -25.88 53.05 -41.11
C ASP A 23 -24.96 54.27 -40.82
N GLY A 24 -23.72 54.22 -41.32
CA GLY A 24 -22.67 55.18 -40.97
C GLY A 24 -21.39 55.03 -41.78
N ARG A 25 -21.51 55.31 -43.07
CA ARG A 25 -20.48 55.45 -44.12
C ARG A 25 -19.30 56.37 -43.70
N GLN A 26 -18.09 56.07 -44.20
CA GLN A 26 -17.05 56.97 -44.75
C GLN A 26 -15.61 56.55 -44.32
N LEU A 27 -14.78 56.06 -45.25
CA LEU A 27 -13.85 56.82 -46.12
C LEU A 27 -12.67 57.47 -45.36
N ARG A 28 -11.45 56.93 -45.51
CA ARG A 28 -10.36 57.55 -46.32
C ARG A 28 -9.00 56.85 -46.15
N ARG A 29 -8.29 56.81 -47.29
CA ARG A 29 -6.90 56.39 -47.51
C ARG A 29 -5.91 57.44 -46.97
N ASN A 30 -4.72 56.98 -46.54
CA ASN A 30 -3.37 57.41 -47.00
C ASN A 30 -2.32 56.83 -46.03
N LYS A 31 -1.37 55.99 -46.43
CA LYS A 31 -0.12 56.22 -47.20
C LYS A 31 0.84 57.26 -46.56
N GLY A 32 2.06 56.80 -46.26
CA GLY A 32 3.25 57.61 -45.92
C GLY A 32 3.92 57.09 -44.64
N ALA A 33 4.78 56.08 -44.68
CA ALA A 33 6.20 56.10 -45.07
C ALA A 33 7.15 56.73 -44.03
N LEU A 34 7.94 55.84 -43.42
CA LEU A 34 9.36 55.91 -43.04
C LEU A 34 9.88 56.99 -42.07
N LEU A 35 10.62 56.49 -41.07
CA LEU A 35 11.98 56.88 -40.58
C LEU A 35 11.97 56.72 -39.05
N SER A 36 12.66 55.74 -38.44
CA SER A 36 14.11 55.65 -38.26
C SER A 36 14.36 55.60 -36.76
N ARG A 37 15.09 54.58 -36.29
CA ARG A 37 16.27 54.68 -35.40
C ARG A 37 16.45 53.42 -34.56
N ARG A 38 17.72 53.00 -34.55
CA ARG A 38 18.33 51.81 -33.95
C ARG A 38 17.85 51.54 -32.52
N ALA A 39 17.38 50.32 -32.27
CA ALA A 39 17.41 49.70 -30.96
C ALA A 39 18.32 48.47 -31.04
N LEU A 40 19.48 48.56 -30.39
CA LEU A 40 20.38 47.44 -30.18
C LEU A 40 19.74 46.54 -29.11
N LEU A 41 19.08 45.46 -29.53
CA LEU A 41 18.55 44.45 -28.62
C LEU A 41 19.69 43.49 -28.25
N ILE A 42 20.21 43.64 -27.02
CA ILE A 42 20.99 42.58 -26.37
C ILE A 42 19.98 41.48 -26.02
N ALA A 43 19.86 40.48 -26.91
CA ALA A 43 19.13 39.26 -26.60
C ALA A 43 19.97 38.44 -25.61
N ALA A 44 19.78 38.70 -24.32
CA ALA A 44 20.20 37.77 -23.28
C ALA A 44 19.45 36.45 -23.52
N GLY A 45 20.17 35.45 -24.04
CA GLY A 45 19.65 34.10 -24.25
C GLY A 45 19.23 33.51 -22.92
N CYS A 46 17.95 33.64 -22.59
CA CYS A 46 17.31 32.91 -21.53
C CYS A 46 17.22 31.46 -21.99
N CYS A 47 18.26 30.68 -21.72
CA CYS A 47 18.21 29.22 -21.80
C CYS A 47 17.22 28.77 -20.73
N VAL A 48 15.93 28.72 -21.09
CA VAL A 48 14.91 28.03 -20.30
C VAL A 48 15.28 26.56 -20.34
N SER A 49 16.04 26.15 -19.33
CA SER A 49 16.32 24.75 -19.08
C SER A 49 15.00 24.14 -18.63
N PHE A 50 14.29 23.54 -19.57
CA PHE A 50 13.15 22.68 -19.24
C PHE A 50 13.72 21.49 -18.49
N SER A 51 13.61 21.51 -17.16
CA SER A 51 13.78 20.33 -16.34
C SER A 51 12.70 19.34 -16.76
N THR A 52 13.05 18.42 -17.65
CA THR A 52 12.27 17.20 -17.87
C THR A 52 12.26 16.43 -16.55
N GLY A 53 11.24 16.66 -15.73
CA GLY A 53 11.03 15.83 -14.56
C GLY A 53 10.92 14.38 -15.03
N SER A 54 11.78 13.50 -14.54
CA SER A 54 11.66 12.06 -14.80
C SER A 54 10.22 11.64 -14.51
N PRO A 55 9.59 10.83 -15.37
CA PRO A 55 8.25 10.33 -15.10
C PRO A 55 8.25 9.68 -13.72
N ALA A 56 7.34 10.10 -12.84
CA ALA A 56 7.19 9.50 -11.52
C ALA A 56 6.97 7.99 -11.71
N GLN A 57 7.87 7.17 -11.19
CA GLN A 57 7.78 5.72 -11.28
C GLN A 57 6.45 5.27 -10.67
N ALA A 58 5.73 4.38 -11.37
CA ALA A 58 4.51 3.81 -10.85
C ALA A 58 4.79 3.14 -9.49
N PRO A 59 3.93 3.32 -8.47
CA PRO A 59 4.20 2.74 -7.16
C PRO A 59 4.31 1.22 -7.21
N LEU A 60 5.29 0.67 -6.50
CA LEU A 60 5.39 -0.76 -6.27
C LEU A 60 4.14 -1.25 -5.54
N ARG A 61 3.58 -2.38 -5.98
CA ARG A 61 2.38 -2.97 -5.37
C ARG A 61 2.76 -4.13 -4.46
N LEU A 62 2.64 -3.91 -3.16
CA LEU A 62 2.84 -4.94 -2.15
C LEU A 62 1.50 -5.41 -1.57
N VAL A 63 1.47 -6.67 -1.16
CA VAL A 63 0.42 -7.23 -0.31
C VAL A 63 1.05 -7.74 0.98
N ALA A 64 0.53 -7.33 2.13
CA ALA A 64 0.84 -7.98 3.40
C ALA A 64 -0.18 -9.10 3.62
N LEU A 65 0.24 -10.34 3.40
CA LEU A 65 -0.57 -11.54 3.60
C LEU A 65 -0.26 -12.10 4.99
N GLY A 66 -1.22 -11.99 5.91
CA GLY A 66 -1.00 -12.51 7.25
C GLY A 66 -2.25 -12.67 8.09
N ASP A 67 -2.05 -12.72 9.41
CA ASP A 67 -3.12 -12.99 10.37
C ASP A 67 -3.61 -11.72 11.11
N SER A 68 -3.92 -11.81 12.40
CA SER A 68 -4.32 -10.68 13.24
C SER A 68 -3.24 -9.63 13.39
N LEU A 69 -1.96 -10.03 13.35
CA LEU A 69 -0.82 -9.12 13.44
C LEU A 69 -0.76 -8.19 12.22
N THR A 70 -1.01 -8.75 11.03
CA THR A 70 -1.16 -7.99 9.79
C THR A 70 -2.50 -7.22 9.73
N ALA A 71 -3.59 -7.82 10.18
CA ALA A 71 -4.92 -7.20 10.14
C ALA A 71 -5.01 -5.94 11.02
N GLY A 72 -4.18 -5.84 12.05
CA GLY A 72 -4.29 -4.79 13.06
C GLY A 72 -5.41 -5.08 14.07
N PHE A 73 -5.48 -6.31 14.59
CA PHE A 73 -6.51 -6.73 15.54
C PHE A 73 -6.64 -5.75 16.71
N GLY A 74 -7.88 -5.31 16.98
CA GLY A 74 -8.17 -4.37 18.06
C GLY A 74 -7.71 -2.94 17.81
N LEU A 75 -7.19 -2.62 16.62
CA LEU A 75 -6.68 -1.31 16.26
C LEU A 75 -7.49 -0.66 15.12
N PRO A 76 -7.52 0.69 15.06
CA PRO A 76 -7.97 1.40 13.87
C PRO A 76 -7.17 1.01 12.62
N ALA A 77 -7.81 1.02 11.45
CA ALA A 77 -7.21 0.55 10.20
C ALA A 77 -5.94 1.34 9.79
N ASP A 78 -5.91 2.64 10.09
CA ASP A 78 -4.80 3.56 9.78
C ASP A 78 -3.56 3.36 10.67
N VAL A 79 -3.66 2.54 11.71
CA VAL A 79 -2.53 2.14 12.56
C VAL A 79 -2.19 0.64 12.46
N SER A 80 -2.80 -0.07 11.51
CA SER A 80 -2.39 -1.44 11.17
C SER A 80 -0.97 -1.49 10.63
N PHE A 81 -0.31 -2.64 10.74
CA PHE A 81 1.06 -2.81 10.23
C PHE A 81 1.22 -2.38 8.76
N PRO A 82 0.37 -2.82 7.81
CA PRO A 82 0.51 -2.41 6.41
C PRO A 82 0.34 -0.90 6.19
N ALA A 83 -0.62 -0.29 6.90
CA ALA A 83 -0.88 1.15 6.79
C ALA A 83 0.29 1.99 7.31
N LEU A 84 0.82 1.63 8.49
CA LEU A 84 1.98 2.30 9.07
C LEU A 84 3.23 2.09 8.23
N LEU A 85 3.49 0.86 7.76
CA LEU A 85 4.62 0.55 6.90
C LEU A 85 4.58 1.38 5.61
N GLN A 86 3.43 1.44 4.93
CA GLN A 86 3.28 2.25 3.72
C GLN A 86 3.58 3.73 4.01
N ARG A 87 3.04 4.27 5.10
CA ARG A 87 3.25 5.68 5.48
C ARG A 87 4.73 5.98 5.69
N GLU A 88 5.45 5.13 6.42
CA GLU A 88 6.87 5.32 6.69
C GLU A 88 7.72 5.19 5.40
N LEU A 89 7.41 4.23 4.53
CA LEU A 89 8.09 4.08 3.24
C LEU A 89 7.86 5.29 2.32
N VAL A 90 6.63 5.78 2.23
CA VAL A 90 6.30 6.98 1.44
C VAL A 90 7.00 8.22 2.01
N ALA A 91 7.04 8.38 3.34
CA ALA A 91 7.78 9.47 3.98
C ALA A 91 9.29 9.43 3.68
N ARG A 92 9.82 8.24 3.37
CA ARG A 92 11.20 7.99 2.93
C ARG A 92 11.41 8.08 1.42
N GLY A 93 10.39 8.55 0.68
CA GLY A 93 10.47 8.77 -0.77
C GLY A 93 10.28 7.51 -1.60
N LYS A 94 9.82 6.39 -1.01
CA LYS A 94 9.48 5.18 -1.77
C LYS A 94 8.08 5.27 -2.34
N ALA A 95 7.95 5.13 -3.65
CA ALA A 95 6.65 5.00 -4.31
C ALA A 95 6.15 3.56 -4.13
N VAL A 96 5.34 3.31 -3.10
CA VAL A 96 4.83 1.98 -2.76
C VAL A 96 3.40 2.04 -2.26
N THR A 97 2.64 1.00 -2.55
CA THR A 97 1.34 0.70 -1.94
C THR A 97 1.43 -0.63 -1.23
N VAL A 98 0.82 -0.74 -0.05
CA VAL A 98 0.81 -1.97 0.76
C VAL A 98 -0.63 -2.31 1.09
N ALA A 99 -1.21 -3.26 0.34
CA ALA A 99 -2.55 -3.75 0.60
C ALA A 99 -2.55 -4.64 1.85
N ASN A 100 -3.54 -4.44 2.72
CA ASN A 100 -3.75 -5.27 3.89
C ASN A 100 -4.58 -6.51 3.53
N ALA A 101 -3.94 -7.68 3.52
CA ALA A 101 -4.59 -8.98 3.39
C ALA A 101 -4.44 -9.80 4.68
N GLY A 102 -4.51 -9.14 5.83
CA GLY A 102 -4.54 -9.73 7.16
C GLY A 102 -5.94 -10.24 7.52
N VAL A 103 -6.03 -11.46 8.04
CA VAL A 103 -7.30 -12.01 8.58
C VAL A 103 -7.03 -12.59 9.96
N SER A 104 -7.69 -12.01 10.97
CA SER A 104 -7.49 -12.42 12.36
C SER A 104 -7.87 -13.90 12.57
N GLY A 105 -6.93 -14.67 13.13
CA GLY A 105 -7.12 -16.08 13.42
C GLY A 105 -6.71 -17.05 12.31
N ASP A 106 -6.20 -16.54 11.17
CA ASP A 106 -5.69 -17.38 10.10
C ASP A 106 -4.51 -18.24 10.56
N THR A 107 -4.61 -19.54 10.30
CA THR A 107 -3.44 -20.42 10.21
C THR A 107 -2.78 -20.27 8.84
N ALA A 108 -1.61 -20.87 8.66
CA ALA A 108 -1.00 -20.98 7.34
C ALA A 108 -1.99 -21.57 6.31
N GLU A 109 -2.79 -22.57 6.69
CA GLU A 109 -3.76 -23.20 5.79
C GLU A 109 -4.91 -22.28 5.41
N ALA A 110 -5.42 -21.50 6.38
CA ALA A 110 -6.46 -20.53 6.11
C ALA A 110 -5.95 -19.46 5.14
N GLY A 111 -4.72 -18.98 5.33
CA GLY A 111 -4.06 -18.04 4.41
C GLY A 111 -3.86 -18.62 3.01
N LEU A 112 -3.43 -19.89 2.91
CA LEU A 112 -3.29 -20.59 1.62
C LEU A 112 -4.63 -20.69 0.89
N ALA A 113 -5.71 -21.06 1.60
CA ALA A 113 -7.03 -21.24 1.02
C ALA A 113 -7.59 -19.96 0.37
N ARG A 114 -7.07 -18.79 0.75
CA ARG A 114 -7.48 -17.49 0.22
C ARG A 114 -6.44 -16.77 -0.62
N LEU A 115 -5.31 -17.42 -0.91
CA LEU A 115 -4.16 -16.80 -1.56
C LEU A 115 -4.54 -16.10 -2.88
N ASP A 116 -5.32 -16.78 -3.74
CA ASP A 116 -5.63 -16.29 -5.09
C ASP A 116 -6.45 -15.01 -5.10
N TRP A 117 -7.43 -14.87 -4.19
CA TRP A 117 -8.25 -13.66 -4.11
C TRP A 117 -7.64 -12.59 -3.21
N SER A 118 -6.74 -12.96 -2.29
CA SER A 118 -6.04 -12.03 -1.39
C SER A 118 -4.84 -11.34 -2.07
N VAL A 119 -4.24 -11.99 -3.07
CA VAL A 119 -3.06 -11.49 -3.77
C VAL A 119 -3.40 -11.30 -5.25
N PRO A 120 -3.69 -10.06 -5.72
CA PRO A 120 -3.96 -9.76 -7.12
C PRO A 120 -2.77 -10.01 -8.06
N ASN A 121 -3.03 -10.20 -9.35
CA ASN A 121 -1.99 -10.51 -10.36
C ASN A 121 -1.01 -9.36 -10.64
N ASP A 122 -1.35 -8.12 -10.31
CA ASP A 122 -0.46 -6.96 -10.42
C ASP A 122 0.40 -6.73 -9.16
N THR A 123 0.36 -7.65 -8.19
CA THR A 123 1.23 -7.63 -7.01
C THR A 123 2.66 -7.95 -7.42
N GLN A 124 3.61 -7.14 -6.97
CA GLN A 124 5.04 -7.34 -7.25
C GLN A 124 5.78 -7.98 -6.07
N GLY A 125 5.28 -7.80 -4.85
CA GLY A 125 5.85 -8.41 -3.66
C GLY A 125 4.84 -8.72 -2.58
N VAL A 126 5.07 -9.80 -1.85
CA VAL A 126 4.28 -10.19 -0.68
C VAL A 126 5.14 -10.16 0.56
N ILE A 127 4.62 -9.53 1.61
CA ILE A 127 5.12 -9.68 2.98
C ILE A 127 4.30 -10.80 3.62
N LEU A 128 4.92 -11.97 3.80
CA LEU A 128 4.25 -13.18 4.26
C LEU A 128 4.45 -13.36 5.77
N GLU A 129 3.37 -13.18 6.53
CA GLU A 129 3.33 -13.22 7.99
C GLU A 129 2.24 -14.21 8.44
N LEU A 130 2.56 -15.51 8.47
CA LEU A 130 1.63 -16.56 8.88
C LEU A 130 2.34 -17.59 9.75
N GLY A 131 1.55 -18.29 10.58
CA GLY A 131 1.98 -19.38 11.44
C GLY A 131 1.87 -19.08 12.94
N ALA A 132 1.59 -17.84 13.35
CA ALA A 132 1.40 -17.53 14.77
C ALA A 132 0.24 -18.33 15.37
N ASN A 133 -0.90 -18.42 14.65
CA ASN A 133 -2.05 -19.21 15.07
C ASN A 133 -1.79 -20.72 15.06
N ASP A 134 -0.95 -21.23 14.16
CA ASP A 134 -0.52 -22.63 14.16
C ASP A 134 0.25 -22.94 15.45
N ALA A 135 1.21 -22.09 15.83
CA ALA A 135 1.95 -22.22 17.07
C ALA A 135 1.07 -22.07 18.32
N LEU A 136 0.21 -21.04 18.37
CA LEU A 136 -0.69 -20.80 19.51
C LEU A 136 -1.67 -21.96 19.74
N ARG A 137 -2.03 -22.69 18.68
CA ARG A 137 -2.92 -23.87 18.75
C ARG A 137 -2.16 -25.19 18.90
N GLY A 138 -0.83 -25.17 18.91
CA GLY A 138 0.00 -26.37 19.00
C GLY A 138 -0.17 -27.31 17.80
N LEU A 139 -0.46 -26.78 16.60
CA LEU A 139 -0.59 -27.58 15.39
C LEU A 139 0.78 -28.12 14.95
N ASP A 140 0.78 -29.22 14.18
CA ASP A 140 2.01 -29.85 13.70
C ASP A 140 2.89 -28.85 12.91
N PRO A 141 4.11 -28.54 13.38
CA PRO A 141 5.03 -27.64 12.68
C PRO A 141 5.34 -28.07 11.25
N LYS A 142 5.36 -29.37 10.95
CA LYS A 142 5.60 -29.87 9.58
C LYS A 142 4.47 -29.48 8.64
N ARG A 143 3.23 -29.47 9.12
CA ARG A 143 2.06 -29.07 8.34
C ARG A 143 2.07 -27.57 8.08
N CYS A 144 2.43 -26.76 9.08
CA CYS A 144 2.65 -25.33 8.90
C CYS A 144 3.74 -25.06 7.85
N GLU A 145 4.91 -25.72 7.97
CA GLU A 145 6.02 -25.59 7.01
C GLU A 145 5.61 -25.97 5.59
N ALA A 146 4.97 -27.13 5.39
CA ALA A 146 4.50 -27.57 4.08
C ALA A 146 3.48 -26.60 3.47
N THR A 147 2.65 -25.97 4.30
CA THR A 147 1.66 -25.00 3.83
C THR A 147 2.32 -23.69 3.41
N LEU A 148 3.25 -23.17 4.21
CA LEU A 148 4.04 -21.99 3.86
C LEU A 148 4.87 -22.24 2.60
N ASP A 149 5.43 -23.44 2.44
CA ASP A 149 6.12 -23.89 1.23
C ASP A 149 5.24 -23.79 -0.01
N GLN A 150 3.98 -24.23 0.09
CA GLN A 150 3.01 -24.15 -0.99
C GLN A 150 2.59 -22.70 -1.31
N ILE A 151 2.41 -21.85 -0.30
CA ILE A 151 2.15 -20.42 -0.50
C ILE A 151 3.31 -19.79 -1.27
N ILE A 152 4.55 -19.99 -0.81
CA ILE A 152 5.76 -19.43 -1.43
C ILE A 152 5.90 -19.94 -2.87
N THR A 153 5.69 -21.24 -3.10
CA THR A 153 5.76 -21.83 -4.44
C THR A 153 4.73 -21.20 -5.39
N THR A 154 3.49 -21.05 -4.93
CA THR A 154 2.41 -20.42 -5.72
C THR A 154 2.71 -18.97 -6.05
N LEU A 155 3.24 -18.20 -5.09
CA LEU A 155 3.63 -16.80 -5.31
C LEU A 155 4.79 -16.67 -6.31
N LYS A 156 5.84 -17.49 -6.15
CA LYS A 156 6.98 -17.48 -7.09
C LYS A 156 6.58 -17.93 -8.50
N ALA A 157 5.64 -18.87 -8.64
CA ALA A 157 5.09 -19.29 -9.93
C ALA A 157 4.30 -18.18 -10.64
N ARG A 158 3.91 -17.13 -9.91
CA ARG A 158 3.25 -15.92 -10.42
C ARG A 158 4.23 -14.76 -10.59
N ASP A 159 5.54 -15.02 -10.48
CA ASP A 159 6.61 -14.03 -10.49
C ASP A 159 6.47 -12.96 -9.38
N ILE A 160 5.87 -13.33 -8.25
CA ILE A 160 5.70 -12.45 -7.08
C ILE A 160 6.83 -12.73 -6.09
N ALA A 161 7.59 -11.70 -5.75
CA ALA A 161 8.65 -11.79 -4.76
C ALA A 161 8.09 -11.95 -3.34
N VAL A 162 8.83 -12.59 -2.45
CA VAL A 162 8.38 -12.85 -1.06
C VAL A 162 9.42 -12.35 -0.05
N LEU A 163 8.97 -11.47 0.84
CA LEU A 163 9.62 -11.19 2.13
C LEU A 163 8.96 -12.07 3.19
N LEU A 164 9.71 -13.05 3.70
CA LEU A 164 9.20 -13.97 4.72
C LEU A 164 9.37 -13.35 6.11
N CYS A 165 8.30 -13.32 6.91
CA CYS A 165 8.32 -12.88 8.30
C CYS A 165 8.28 -14.10 9.22
N GLY A 166 9.33 -14.27 10.01
CA GLY A 166 9.48 -15.39 10.93
C GLY A 166 8.58 -15.27 12.15
N MET A 167 8.11 -16.42 12.65
CA MET A 167 7.43 -16.54 13.94
C MET A 167 8.17 -17.45 14.90
N LYS A 168 7.79 -17.31 16.18
CA LYS A 168 8.35 -18.06 17.28
C LYS A 168 7.25 -18.74 18.06
N ALA A 169 7.47 -20.01 18.41
CA ALA A 169 6.53 -20.76 19.23
C ALA A 169 6.53 -20.27 20.70
N PRO A 170 5.38 -20.35 21.39
CA PRO A 170 5.32 -20.22 22.84
C PRO A 170 6.24 -21.23 23.53
N ARG A 171 7.07 -20.74 24.48
CA ARG A 171 8.11 -21.56 25.13
C ARG A 171 7.55 -22.67 26.03
N ASN A 172 6.27 -22.59 26.38
CA ASN A 172 5.57 -23.59 27.21
C ASN A 172 5.09 -24.83 26.42
N LEU A 173 5.31 -24.91 25.10
CA LEU A 173 4.92 -26.06 24.27
C LEU A 173 5.97 -27.19 24.22
N GLY A 174 7.07 -27.06 24.95
CA GLY A 174 8.15 -28.04 24.98
C GLY A 174 9.24 -27.75 23.95
N THR A 175 10.47 -28.15 24.29
CA THR A 175 11.69 -27.84 23.52
C THR A 175 11.60 -28.37 22.09
N GLU A 176 11.12 -29.61 21.91
CA GLU A 176 11.06 -30.26 20.61
C GLU A 176 10.11 -29.53 19.65
N TYR A 177 8.95 -29.09 20.15
CA TYR A 177 7.99 -28.32 19.36
C TYR A 177 8.57 -26.97 18.96
N VAL A 178 9.15 -26.27 19.94
CA VAL A 178 9.72 -24.93 19.75
C VAL A 178 10.86 -24.95 18.74
N GLU A 179 11.78 -25.92 18.85
CA GLU A 179 12.89 -26.06 17.91
C GLU A 179 12.40 -26.40 16.50
N ALA A 180 11.41 -27.30 16.37
CA ALA A 180 10.85 -27.66 15.08
C ALA A 180 10.16 -26.47 14.40
N PHE A 181 9.38 -25.71 15.15
CA PHE A 181 8.61 -24.56 14.66
C PHE A 181 9.50 -23.34 14.34
N ASP A 182 10.37 -22.94 15.26
CA ASP A 182 11.24 -21.76 15.07
C ASP A 182 12.17 -21.93 13.86
N ALA A 183 12.52 -23.18 13.51
CA ALA A 183 13.40 -23.50 12.40
C ALA A 183 12.70 -23.54 11.03
N ILE A 184 11.36 -23.44 10.96
CA ILE A 184 10.60 -23.41 9.69
C ILE A 184 11.07 -22.25 8.80
N TYR A 185 11.06 -21.05 9.35
CA TYR A 185 11.30 -19.81 8.61
C TYR A 185 12.72 -19.70 8.03
N PRO A 186 13.81 -19.95 8.77
CA PRO A 186 15.14 -19.98 8.19
C PRO A 186 15.32 -21.09 7.16
N ARG A 187 14.69 -22.27 7.33
CA ARG A 187 14.74 -23.34 6.30
C ARG A 187 14.08 -22.91 5.00
N LEU A 188 12.86 -22.34 5.06
CA LEU A 188 12.15 -21.87 3.87
C LEU A 188 12.88 -20.70 3.20
N SER A 189 13.41 -19.76 3.98
CA SER A 189 14.25 -18.68 3.45
C SER A 189 15.46 -19.22 2.71
N ALA A 190 16.20 -20.18 3.28
CA ALA A 190 17.34 -20.80 2.62
C ALA A 190 16.94 -21.59 1.36
N LYS A 191 15.84 -22.35 1.41
CA LYS A 191 15.33 -23.15 0.27
C LYS A 191 15.04 -22.29 -0.97
N TYR A 192 14.44 -21.12 -0.78
CA TYR A 192 13.97 -20.26 -1.88
C TYR A 192 14.81 -19.00 -2.11
N GLY A 193 15.86 -18.79 -1.32
CA GLY A 193 16.68 -17.57 -1.34
C GLY A 193 15.89 -16.32 -0.95
N LEU A 194 14.97 -16.42 0.02
CA LEU A 194 14.11 -15.30 0.41
C LEU A 194 14.82 -14.38 1.40
N ILE A 195 14.51 -13.09 1.30
CA ILE A 195 14.78 -12.17 2.40
C ILE A 195 13.88 -12.58 3.58
N LEU A 196 14.50 -12.70 4.75
CA LEU A 196 13.84 -13.11 5.99
C LEU A 196 13.91 -11.97 7.01
N TYR A 197 12.76 -11.57 7.54
CA TYR A 197 12.70 -10.87 8.82
C TYR A 197 12.55 -11.91 9.94
N PRO A 198 13.57 -12.19 10.77
CA PRO A 198 13.62 -13.42 11.56
C PRO A 198 12.50 -13.61 12.58
N PHE A 199 11.97 -12.52 13.13
CA PHE A 199 10.85 -12.57 14.06
C PHE A 199 10.00 -11.31 13.96
N PHE A 200 8.76 -11.42 13.47
CA PHE A 200 7.87 -10.27 13.24
C PHE A 200 7.67 -9.41 14.51
N LEU A 201 7.54 -10.05 15.67
CA LEU A 201 7.31 -9.37 16.96
C LEU A 201 8.60 -9.01 17.71
N ASP A 202 9.75 -8.96 17.03
CA ASP A 202 11.01 -8.54 17.65
C ASP A 202 10.89 -7.14 18.27
N GLY A 203 11.24 -7.04 19.57
CA GLY A 203 11.10 -5.82 20.37
C GLY A 203 9.70 -5.55 20.93
N VAL A 204 8.71 -6.41 20.67
CA VAL A 204 7.33 -6.27 21.18
C VAL A 204 6.88 -7.47 22.00
N ALA A 205 7.23 -8.70 21.57
CA ALA A 205 6.81 -9.90 22.27
C ALA A 205 7.30 -9.91 23.73
N GLY A 206 6.37 -10.04 24.68
CA GLY A 206 6.66 -10.01 26.12
C GLY A 206 6.68 -8.62 26.75
N GLU A 207 6.61 -7.55 25.96
CA GLU A 207 6.62 -6.17 26.45
C GLU A 207 5.20 -5.64 26.67
N GLN A 208 4.74 -5.67 27.92
CA GLN A 208 3.35 -5.31 28.27
C GLN A 208 2.95 -3.89 27.83
N ALA A 209 3.90 -2.96 27.79
CA ALA A 209 3.66 -1.59 27.33
C ALA A 209 3.41 -1.49 25.81
N LEU A 210 3.81 -2.51 25.05
CA LEU A 210 3.73 -2.56 23.58
C LEU A 210 2.66 -3.52 23.07
N THR A 211 1.96 -4.22 23.97
CA THR A 211 0.89 -5.16 23.63
C THR A 211 -0.48 -4.67 24.11
N LEU A 212 -1.55 -5.23 23.55
CA LEU A 212 -2.91 -5.16 24.07
C LEU A 212 -3.02 -5.96 25.39
N PRO A 213 -4.15 -5.85 26.14
CA PRO A 213 -4.34 -6.57 27.39
C PRO A 213 -4.24 -8.10 27.28
N ASP A 214 -4.41 -8.66 26.09
CA ASP A 214 -4.22 -10.09 25.82
C ASP A 214 -2.74 -10.53 25.80
N LYS A 215 -1.80 -9.58 25.78
CA LYS A 215 -0.34 -9.79 25.73
C LYS A 215 0.17 -10.48 24.47
N LEU A 216 -0.68 -10.69 23.46
CA LEU A 216 -0.34 -11.37 22.21
C LEU A 216 -0.26 -10.37 21.06
N HIS A 217 -1.19 -9.42 21.00
CA HIS A 217 -1.31 -8.49 19.90
C HIS A 217 -0.58 -7.18 20.22
N PRO A 218 0.20 -6.62 19.29
CA PRO A 218 0.77 -5.29 19.45
C PRO A 218 -0.32 -4.23 19.62
N ASN A 219 -0.09 -3.26 20.50
CA ASN A 219 -0.84 -2.01 20.47
C ASN A 219 -0.25 -1.06 19.40
N ALA A 220 -0.82 0.14 19.24
CA ALA A 220 -0.36 1.09 18.22
C ALA A 220 1.15 1.44 18.33
N GLU A 221 1.70 1.51 19.55
CA GLU A 221 3.13 1.75 19.75
C GLU A 221 3.96 0.52 19.41
N GLY A 222 3.49 -0.68 19.78
CA GLY A 222 4.11 -1.93 19.36
C GLY A 222 4.18 -2.06 17.83
N VAL A 223 3.13 -1.70 17.10
CA VAL A 223 3.18 -1.70 15.63
C VAL A 223 4.23 -0.71 15.10
N ARG A 224 4.37 0.48 15.71
CA ARG A 224 5.45 1.43 15.33
C ARG A 224 6.84 0.84 15.55
N VAL A 225 7.05 0.13 16.66
CA VAL A 225 8.33 -0.56 16.93
C VAL A 225 8.61 -1.62 15.87
N ILE A 226 7.62 -2.45 15.53
CA ILE A 226 7.72 -3.48 14.49
C ILE A 226 8.09 -2.85 13.15
N VAL A 227 7.33 -1.85 12.69
CA VAL A 227 7.60 -1.14 11.44
C VAL A 227 9.00 -0.54 11.45
N GLY A 228 9.38 0.16 12.52
CA GLY A 228 10.70 0.77 12.68
C GLY A 228 11.85 -0.22 12.51
N LYS A 229 11.74 -1.40 13.12
CA LYS A 229 12.73 -2.47 13.02
C LYS A 229 12.74 -3.17 11.65
N MET A 230 11.58 -3.30 11.02
CA MET A 230 11.44 -3.95 9.71
C MET A 230 11.92 -3.08 8.55
N LEU A 231 11.89 -1.74 8.69
CA LEU A 231 12.17 -0.81 7.59
C LEU A 231 13.45 -1.12 6.80
N PRO A 232 14.64 -1.35 7.41
CA PRO A 232 15.85 -1.65 6.64
C PRO A 232 15.73 -2.94 5.80
N VAL A 233 15.02 -3.95 6.32
CA VAL A 233 14.81 -5.22 5.63
C VAL A 233 13.80 -5.04 4.49
N VAL A 234 12.72 -4.28 4.73
CA VAL A 234 11.73 -3.96 3.70
C VAL A 234 12.34 -3.09 2.60
N GLU A 235 13.18 -2.12 2.92
CA GLU A 235 13.90 -1.31 1.92
C GLU A 235 14.83 -2.16 1.05
N THR A 236 15.52 -3.14 1.65
CA THR A 236 16.32 -4.14 0.91
C THR A 236 15.43 -4.98 -0.01
N PHE A 237 14.26 -5.40 0.47
CA PHE A 237 13.28 -6.12 -0.33
C PHE A 237 12.78 -5.28 -1.51
N LEU A 238 12.40 -4.01 -1.29
CA LEU A 238 11.99 -3.11 -2.36
C LEU A 238 13.07 -2.92 -3.42
N ALA A 239 14.33 -2.74 -3.01
CA ALA A 239 15.45 -2.61 -3.94
C ALA A 239 15.62 -3.84 -4.84
N SER A 240 15.27 -5.05 -4.35
CA SER A 240 15.28 -6.26 -5.18
C SER A 240 14.19 -6.29 -6.26
N LEU A 241 13.10 -5.53 -6.07
CA LEU A 241 11.98 -5.43 -7.02
C LEU A 241 12.23 -4.38 -8.10
N GLU A 242 13.00 -3.34 -7.80
CA GLU A 242 13.32 -2.25 -8.74
C GLU A 242 14.36 -2.67 -9.80
N GLY A 243 15.06 -3.78 -9.59
CA GLY A 243 16.14 -4.29 -10.45
C GLY A 243 15.74 -5.34 -11.50
N HIS A 244 14.44 -5.60 -11.68
CA HIS A 244 13.88 -6.54 -12.66
C HIS A 244 12.94 -5.80 -13.63
#